data_AF-A0A840EBE7-F1
#
_entry.id   AF-A0A840EBE7-F1
#
_cell.length_a   1.000
_cell.length_b   1.000
_cell.length_c   1.000
_cell.angle_alpha   90.00
_cell.angle_beta   90.00
_cell.angle_gamma   90.00
#
_symmetry.space_group_name_H-M   'P 1'
#
loop_
_entity.id
_entity.type
_entity.pdbx_description
1 polymer ?
#
loop_
_entity_poly.entity_id
_entity_poly.type
_entity_poly.pdbx_seq_one_letter_code
_entity_poly.pdbx_strand_id
1 'polypeptide(L)' 'MSRRTVDWKEYLESNPKSLLGNPIIKGSQLSVEFIVERLADDGLKVI' A
#
# COMPACT_ATOMS: atom_id res chain seq x y z
N MET A 1 20.96 -8.78 18.06
CA MET A 1 19.98 -7.70 17.79
C MET A 1 18.74 -8.34 17.17
N SER A 2 17.58 -8.31 17.84
CA SER A 2 16.32 -8.78 17.25
C SER A 2 15.74 -7.65 16.40
N ARG A 3 15.64 -7.84 15.09
CA ARG A 3 14.98 -6.90 14.19
C ARG A 3 13.48 -7.03 14.44
N ARG A 4 12.85 -6.00 15.01
CA ARG A 4 11.38 -5.95 15.10
C ARG A 4 10.84 -5.85 13.68
N THR A 5 10.16 -6.89 13.23
CA THR A 5 9.41 -6.86 11.97
C THR A 5 8.15 -6.04 12.20
N VAL A 6 7.99 -4.94 11.47
CA VAL A 6 6.73 -4.20 11.47
C VAL A 6 5.70 -5.06 10.73
N ASP A 7 4.55 -5.31 11.34
CA ASP A 7 3.41 -5.88 10.62
C ASP A 7 2.72 -4.76 9.84
N TRP A 8 3.18 -4.56 8.61
CA TRP A 8 2.68 -3.52 7.71
C TRP A 8 1.19 -3.68 7.40
N LYS A 9 0.61 -4.88 7.56
CA LYS A 9 -0.82 -5.11 7.30
C LYS A 9 -1.72 -4.34 8.25
N GLU A 10 -1.22 -4.03 9.45
CA GLU A 10 -1.93 -3.21 10.44
C GLU A 10 -2.14 -1.76 9.98
N TYR A 11 -1.45 -1.31 8.93
CA TYR A 11 -1.55 0.06 8.39
C TYR A 11 -2.41 0.14 7.13
N LEU A 12 -2.95 -1.00 6.66
CA LEU A 12 -3.85 -1.05 5.51
C LEU A 12 -5.29 -1.23 5.95
N GLU A 13 -6.20 -0.57 5.25
CA GLU A 13 -7.63 -0.76 5.38
C GLU A 13 -8.20 -1.24 4.06
N SER A 14 -9.00 -2.31 4.12
CA SER A 14 -9.76 -2.81 2.98
C SER A 14 -11.23 -2.46 3.22
N ASN A 15 -11.62 -1.26 2.79
CA ASN A 15 -13.00 -0.83 2.87
C ASN A 15 -13.69 -1.12 1.52
N PRO A 16 -14.76 -1.94 1.45
CA PRO A 16 -15.45 -2.24 0.19
C PRO A 16 -16.06 -1.00 -0.48
N LYS A 17 -16.18 0.12 0.24
CA LYS A 17 -16.63 1.42 -0.30
C LYS A 17 -15.49 2.28 -0.87
N SER A 18 -14.22 1.96 -0.60
CA SER A 18 -13.06 2.71 -1.11
C SER A 18 -12.47 2.02 -2.33
N LEU A 19 -12.25 2.78 -3.41
CA LEU A 19 -11.49 2.37 -4.59
C LEU A 19 -11.86 0.97 -5.12
N LEU A 20 -13.17 0.67 -5.21
CA LEU A 20 -13.69 -0.62 -5.72
C LEU A 20 -13.22 -1.86 -4.92
N GLY A 21 -12.87 -1.68 -3.64
CA GLY A 21 -12.37 -2.74 -2.78
C GLY A 21 -10.84 -2.87 -2.77
N ASN A 22 -10.12 -1.98 -3.46
CA ASN A 22 -8.67 -1.94 -3.38
C ASN A 22 -8.21 -1.52 -1.96
N PRO A 23 -7.12 -2.13 -1.45
CA PRO A 23 -6.56 -1.75 -0.17
C PRO A 23 -6.02 -0.31 -0.21
N ILE A 24 -6.33 0.45 0.84
CA ILE A 24 -5.90 1.83 1.04
C ILE A 24 -4.99 1.95 2.26
N ILE A 25 -4.13 2.96 2.28
CA ILE A 25 -3.38 3.30 3.50
C ILE A 25 -4.34 3.94 4.51
N LYS A 26 -4.37 3.41 5.74
CA LYS A 26 -5.21 3.93 6.83
C LYS A 26 -5.01 5.44 7.03
N GLY A 27 -6.12 6.16 7.16
CA GLY A 27 -6.10 7.62 7.32
C GLY A 27 -5.86 8.39 6.02
N SER A 28 -5.85 7.72 4.87
CA SER A 28 -5.73 8.35 3.55
C SER A 28 -6.76 7.80 2.57
N GLN A 29 -6.89 8.45 1.41
CA GLN A 29 -7.65 7.94 0.25
C GLN A 29 -6.69 7.44 -0.85
N LEU A 30 -5.46 7.07 -0.50
CA LEU A 30 -4.46 6.55 -1.45
C LEU A 30 -4.51 5.02 -1.49
N SER A 31 -4.67 4.45 -2.69
CA SER A 31 -4.50 3.01 -2.88
C SER A 31 -3.04 2.60 -2.73
N VAL A 32 -2.84 1.37 -2.26
CA VAL A 32 -1.51 0.73 -2.31
C VAL A 32 -1.01 0.65 -3.74
N GLU A 33 -1.89 0.33 -4.68
CA GLU A 33 -1.59 0.27 -6.12
C GLU A 33 -1.00 1.57 -6.65
N PHE A 34 -1.61 2.73 -6.35
CA PHE A 34 -1.11 4.03 -6.79
C PHE A 34 0.31 4.32 -6.29
N ILE A 35 0.62 3.94 -5.05
CA ILE A 35 1.96 4.11 -4.48
C ILE A 35 2.95 3.18 -5.15
N VAL A 36 2.60 1.91 -5.37
CA VAL A 36 3.44 0.94 -6.07
C VAL A 36 3.73 1.40 -7.49
N GLU A 37 2.73 1.90 -8.21
CA GLU A 37 2.90 2.48 -9.55
C GLU A 37 3.86 3.67 -9.55
N ARG A 38 3.73 4.60 -8.60
CA ARG A 38 4.65 5.74 -8.51
C ARG A 38 6.07 5.34 -8.17
N LEU A 39 6.25 4.36 -7.29
CA LEU A 39 7.57 3.81 -6.97
C LEU A 39 8.16 3.04 -8.15
N ALA A 40 7.32 2.37 -8.94
CA ALA A 40 7.71 1.66 -10.15
C ALA A 40 8.11 2.64 -11.26
N ASP A 41 7.34 3.70 -11.47
CA ASP A 41 7.58 4.72 -12.51
C ASP A 41 8.88 5.49 -12.27
N ASP A 42 9.28 5.68 -11.02
CA ASP A 42 10.52 6.36 -10.67
C ASP A 42 11.74 5.40 -10.54
N GLY A 43 11.57 4.07 -10.71
CA GLY A 43 12.73 3.18 -10.63
C GLY A 43 12.59 1.65 -10.66
N LEU A 44 11.43 1.05 -10.83
CA LEU A 44 11.29 -0.41 -10.92
C LEU A 44 10.37 -0.81 -12.07
N LYS A 45 10.96 -0.99 -13.25
CA LYS A 45 10.34 -1.79 -14.31
C LYS A 45 10.09 -3.19 -13.75
N VAL A 46 8.83 -3.49 -13.48
CA VAL A 46 8.36 -4.86 -13.28
C VAL A 46 8.36 -5.51 -14.67
N ILE A 47 9.48 -6.16 -14.98
CA ILE A 47 9.64 -7.19 -16.02
C ILE A 47 9.37 -8.56 -15.39
#